data_AF-A0A9Q3JQF0-F1
#
_entry.id   AF-A0A9Q3JQF0-F1
#
_cell.length_a   1.000
_cell.length_b   1.000
_cell.length_c   1.000
_cell.angle_alpha   90.00
_cell.angle_beta   90.00
_cell.angle_gamma   90.00
#
_symmetry.space_group_name_H-M   'P 1'
#
loop_
_entity.id
_entity.type
_entity.pdbx_description
1 polymer ?
#
loop_
_entity_poly.entity_id
_entity_poly.type
_entity_poly.pdbx_seq_one_letter_code
_entity_poly.pdbx_strand_id
1 'polypeptide(L)'
;MSSVKAPSHPFEITTISKILEESPIDLATGQLYANFNCDAAISCAGLNNDDPKDIRLNVSANTSRPYAFVARNIYSMKLRLVKSASGGTFTGYYVQNQPALLGDIENIDVYMTNKIVADSFGMIIERSKIPAGSKGNNDPFLMCTVKHTDWDNEVSTTIKFVHVFNLSS
;
A
#
# COMPACT_ATOMS: atom_id res chain seq x y z
N MET A 1 21.76 22.60 -10.77
CA MET A 1 20.35 23.05 -10.76
C MET A 1 19.52 21.96 -10.11
N SER A 2 19.06 22.21 -8.89
CA SER A 2 18.12 21.32 -8.20
C SER A 2 16.78 21.42 -8.94
N SER A 3 16.44 20.38 -9.70
CA SER A 3 15.09 20.21 -10.25
C SER A 3 14.11 20.13 -9.08
N VAL A 4 13.32 21.18 -8.87
CA VAL A 4 12.19 21.12 -7.94
C VAL A 4 11.19 20.16 -8.56
N LYS A 5 11.20 18.91 -8.07
CA LYS A 5 10.24 17.89 -8.48
C LYS A 5 8.84 18.38 -8.10
N ALA A 6 7.93 18.38 -9.07
CA ALA A 6 6.54 18.78 -8.81
C ALA A 6 5.93 17.88 -7.71
N PRO A 7 5.18 18.46 -6.75
CA PRO A 7 4.43 17.70 -5.76
C PRO A 7 3.56 16.66 -6.48
N SER A 8 3.69 15.39 -6.09
CA SER A 8 2.88 14.30 -6.63
C SER A 8 1.93 13.74 -5.57
N HIS A 9 0.87 13.08 -6.01
CA HIS A 9 -0.15 12.55 -5.12
C HIS A 9 0.29 11.18 -4.57
N PRO A 10 -0.19 10.76 -3.39
CA PRO A 10 0.15 9.44 -2.86
C PRO A 10 -0.55 8.32 -3.64
N PHE A 11 0.15 7.21 -3.85
CA PHE A 11 -0.46 5.93 -4.24
C PHE A 11 -0.84 5.19 -2.96
N GLU A 12 -2.12 5.15 -2.63
CA GLU A 12 -2.62 4.48 -1.43
C GLU A 12 -3.13 3.09 -1.78
N ILE A 13 -2.87 2.12 -0.91
CA ILE A 13 -3.50 0.82 -0.97
C ILE A 13 -4.15 0.47 0.36
N THR A 14 -5.25 -0.26 0.28
CA THR A 14 -5.79 -1.03 1.40
C THR A 14 -5.67 -2.50 1.04
N THR A 15 -5.06 -3.29 1.90
CA THR A 15 -4.72 -4.69 1.60
C THR A 15 -4.83 -5.57 2.83
N ILE A 16 -5.07 -6.85 2.60
CA ILE A 16 -4.81 -7.91 3.57
C ILE A 16 -3.43 -8.48 3.25
N SER A 17 -2.51 -8.45 4.21
CA SER A 17 -1.15 -8.96 4.00
C SER A 17 -0.68 -9.84 5.14
N LYS A 18 0.17 -10.80 4.79
CA LYS A 18 0.93 -11.61 5.74
C LYS A 18 2.23 -10.90 6.10
N ILE A 19 2.57 -10.89 7.38
CA ILE A 19 3.90 -10.45 7.85
C ILE A 19 4.83 -11.66 7.82
N LEU A 20 5.90 -11.54 7.05
CA LEU A 20 6.89 -12.60 6.85
C LEU A 20 7.90 -12.59 7.98
N GLU A 21 8.42 -11.41 8.30
CA GLU A 21 9.47 -11.20 9.29
C GLU A 21 9.15 -9.94 10.10
N GLU A 22 9.38 -10.00 11.40
CA GLU A 22 9.19 -8.86 12.29
C GLU A 22 10.39 -7.91 12.29
N SER A 23 10.20 -6.71 12.86
CA SER A 23 11.29 -5.75 12.94
C SER A 23 12.28 -6.12 14.05
N PRO A 24 13.60 -6.17 13.75
CA PRO A 24 14.64 -6.49 14.74
C PRO A 24 14.97 -5.31 15.67
N ILE A 25 14.14 -4.27 15.72
CA ILE A 25 14.46 -3.05 16.46
C ILE A 25 14.23 -3.23 17.96
N ASP A 26 15.32 -3.05 18.72
CA ASP A 26 15.29 -2.82 20.16
C ASP A 26 15.23 -1.32 20.46
N LEU A 27 14.23 -0.91 21.25
CA LEU A 27 14.08 0.47 21.69
C LEU A 27 15.08 0.76 22.82
N ALA A 28 15.80 1.87 22.72
CA ALA A 28 16.67 2.33 23.80
C ALA A 28 15.85 2.67 25.07
N THR A 29 16.50 2.63 26.23
CA THR A 29 15.85 2.95 27.51
C THR A 29 15.19 4.33 27.47
N GLY A 30 13.89 4.40 27.76
CA GLY A 30 13.10 5.64 27.73
C GLY A 30 12.52 6.00 26.35
N GLN A 31 12.86 5.27 25.29
CA GLN A 31 12.27 5.45 23.97
C GLN A 31 10.96 4.66 23.84
N LEU A 32 9.86 5.36 23.56
CA LEU A 32 8.52 4.76 23.46
C LEU A 32 8.11 4.42 22.02
N TYR A 33 8.72 5.09 21.03
CA TYR A 33 8.36 4.97 19.61
C TYR A 33 9.60 4.80 18.74
N ALA A 34 9.47 4.02 17.68
CA ALA A 34 10.45 3.94 16.60
C ALA A 34 9.75 3.64 15.28
N ASN A 35 10.52 3.69 14.19
CA ASN A 35 10.04 3.20 12.90
C ASN A 35 10.30 1.69 12.78
N PHE A 36 9.25 0.89 12.93
CA PHE A 36 9.29 -0.55 12.77
C PHE A 36 9.12 -0.91 11.29
N ASN A 37 10.14 -1.55 10.74
CA ASN A 37 10.12 -2.07 9.38
C ASN A 37 9.94 -3.58 9.40
N CYS A 38 9.04 -4.11 8.58
CA CYS A 38 8.82 -5.54 8.43
C CYS A 38 8.64 -5.90 6.95
N ASP A 39 8.95 -7.15 6.63
CA ASP A 39 8.67 -7.68 5.31
C ASP A 39 7.27 -8.29 5.30
N ALA A 40 6.47 -7.90 4.32
CA ALA A 40 5.13 -8.41 4.12
C ALA A 40 4.94 -8.89 2.69
N ALA A 41 3.88 -9.66 2.47
CA ALA A 41 3.48 -10.11 1.16
C ALA A 41 1.99 -9.95 0.93
N ILE A 42 1.65 -9.54 -0.29
CA ILE A 42 0.29 -9.47 -0.78
C ILE A 42 0.12 -10.52 -1.87
N SER A 43 -0.96 -11.28 -1.79
CA SER A 43 -1.27 -12.30 -2.79
C SER A 43 -2.14 -11.72 -3.91
N CYS A 44 -1.74 -11.92 -5.15
CA CYS A 44 -2.58 -11.65 -6.31
C CYS A 44 -2.52 -12.86 -7.25
N ALA A 45 -3.58 -13.07 -8.04
CA ALA A 45 -3.60 -14.14 -9.03
C ALA A 45 -3.85 -13.61 -10.45
N GLY A 46 -3.54 -12.33 -10.67
CA GLY A 46 -3.92 -11.62 -11.88
C GLY A 46 -5.43 -11.50 -12.01
N LEU A 47 -5.86 -10.93 -13.15
CA LEU A 47 -7.26 -10.64 -13.43
C LEU A 47 -8.15 -11.90 -13.54
N ASN A 48 -7.58 -13.05 -13.91
CA ASN A 48 -8.35 -14.28 -14.13
C ASN A 48 -8.18 -15.31 -13.02
N ASN A 49 -7.39 -14.99 -11.99
CA ASN A 49 -6.90 -15.94 -11.00
C ASN A 49 -6.03 -17.08 -11.58
N ASP A 50 -5.36 -16.86 -12.70
CA ASP A 50 -4.50 -17.83 -13.41
C ASP A 50 -2.98 -17.59 -13.23
N ASP A 51 -2.59 -16.46 -12.63
CA ASP A 51 -1.20 -16.09 -12.37
C ASP A 51 -0.96 -15.83 -10.87
N PRO A 52 -1.07 -16.87 -10.01
CA PRO A 52 -0.87 -16.73 -8.57
C PRO A 52 0.57 -16.34 -8.26
N LYS A 53 0.72 -15.18 -7.61
CA LYS A 53 2.00 -14.64 -7.16
C LYS A 53 1.84 -13.85 -5.87
N ASP A 54 2.87 -13.95 -5.04
CA ASP A 54 3.03 -13.11 -3.86
C ASP A 54 3.96 -11.95 -4.20
N ILE A 55 3.42 -10.73 -4.07
CA ILE A 55 4.18 -9.49 -4.23
C ILE A 55 4.74 -9.12 -2.86
N ARG A 56 6.06 -9.13 -2.74
CA ARG A 56 6.74 -8.65 -1.52
C ARG A 56 6.66 -7.12 -1.43
N LEU A 57 6.51 -6.64 -0.20
CA LEU A 57 6.53 -5.24 0.18
C LEU A 57 7.33 -5.10 1.48
N ASN A 58 8.03 -3.98 1.61
CA ASN A 58 8.58 -3.58 2.90
C ASN A 58 7.57 -2.62 3.54
N VAL A 59 7.09 -2.94 4.74
CA VAL A 59 6.15 -2.09 5.46
C VAL A 59 6.90 -1.32 6.53
N SER A 60 6.64 -0.03 6.63
CA SER A 60 7.30 0.88 7.56
C SER A 60 6.23 1.59 8.39
N ALA A 61 6.30 1.45 9.72
CA ALA A 61 5.34 2.05 10.65
C ALA A 61 6.05 2.72 11.82
N ASN A 62 5.79 4.01 12.01
CA ASN A 62 6.19 4.70 13.24
C ASN A 62 5.19 4.37 14.35
N THR A 63 5.58 3.52 15.29
CA THR A 63 4.70 3.03 16.35
C THR A 63 5.51 2.67 17.60
N SER A 64 4.83 2.27 18.68
CA SER A 64 5.44 1.70 19.88
C SER A 64 5.55 0.19 19.78
N ARG A 65 6.52 -0.43 20.46
CA ARG A 65 6.78 -1.90 20.41
C ARG A 65 5.53 -2.78 20.56
N PRO A 66 4.56 -2.52 21.47
CA PRO A 66 3.36 -3.35 21.60
C PRO A 66 2.43 -3.37 20.38
N TYR A 67 2.53 -2.36 19.50
CA TYR A 67 1.75 -2.24 18.27
C TYR A 67 2.58 -2.51 17.02
N ALA A 68 3.82 -3.00 17.18
CA ALA A 68 4.63 -3.44 16.07
C ALA A 68 4.01 -4.69 15.42
N PHE A 69 4.29 -4.88 14.14
CA PHE A 69 3.86 -6.08 13.43
C PHE A 69 4.58 -7.31 13.97
N VAL A 70 3.80 -8.38 14.17
CA VAL A 70 4.30 -9.68 14.61
C VAL A 70 4.38 -10.60 13.40
N ALA A 71 5.48 -11.34 13.28
CA ALA A 71 5.66 -12.31 12.21
C ALA A 71 4.56 -13.40 12.25
N ARG A 72 4.26 -13.99 11.08
CA ARG A 72 3.23 -15.04 10.91
C ARG A 72 1.79 -14.60 11.21
N ASN A 73 1.55 -13.31 11.39
CA ASN A 73 0.20 -12.77 11.50
C ASN A 73 -0.28 -12.13 10.19
N ILE A 74 -1.59 -12.06 10.05
CA ILE A 74 -2.30 -11.42 8.94
C ILE A 74 -2.92 -10.12 9.43
N TYR A 75 -2.69 -9.04 8.69
CA TYR A 75 -3.22 -7.73 9.01
C TYR A 75 -3.98 -7.14 7.83
N SER A 76 -5.06 -6.41 8.14
CA SER A 76 -5.65 -5.44 7.24
C SER A 76 -4.93 -4.11 7.43
N MET A 77 -4.38 -3.57 6.35
CA MET A 77 -3.52 -2.38 6.38
C MET A 77 -3.91 -1.37 5.33
N LYS A 78 -3.89 -0.08 5.70
CA LYS A 78 -3.85 1.02 4.75
C LYS A 78 -2.43 1.57 4.65
N LEU A 79 -1.85 1.49 3.46
CA LEU A 79 -0.46 1.85 3.17
C LEU A 79 -0.39 2.95 2.11
N ARG A 80 0.58 3.85 2.24
CA ARG A 80 1.05 4.70 1.15
C ARG A 80 2.25 4.02 0.51
N LEU A 81 2.13 3.59 -0.74
CA LEU A 81 3.23 2.97 -1.47
C LEU A 81 4.16 4.01 -2.06
N VAL A 82 5.46 3.73 -1.94
CA VAL A 82 6.53 4.46 -2.60
C VAL A 82 7.46 3.42 -3.24
N LYS A 83 7.77 3.60 -4.52
CA LYS A 83 8.75 2.77 -5.21
C LYS A 83 10.15 3.11 -4.71
N SER A 84 10.95 2.09 -4.41
CA SER A 84 12.36 2.26 -4.11
C SER A 84 13.09 2.95 -5.27
N ALA A 85 13.90 3.97 -4.95
CA ALA A 85 14.66 4.76 -5.92
C ALA A 85 15.68 3.91 -6.71
N SER A 86 16.18 2.82 -6.13
CA SER A 86 17.13 1.90 -6.76
C SER A 86 16.46 0.85 -7.67
N GLY A 87 15.12 0.86 -7.78
CA GLY A 87 14.36 -0.24 -8.35
C GLY A 87 14.33 -1.43 -7.39
N GLY A 88 13.15 -2.01 -7.18
CA GLY A 88 12.98 -3.10 -6.23
C GLY A 88 11.60 -3.11 -5.60
N THR A 89 11.51 -3.78 -4.45
CA THR A 89 10.31 -3.91 -3.61
C THR A 89 9.73 -2.54 -3.26
N PHE A 90 8.41 -2.40 -3.31
CA PHE A 90 7.73 -1.19 -2.85
C PHE A 90 7.83 -1.07 -1.33
N THR A 91 8.00 0.16 -0.84
CA THR A 91 7.86 0.47 0.58
C THR A 91 6.47 1.02 0.83
N GLY A 92 5.70 0.35 1.68
CA GLY A 92 4.40 0.79 2.16
C GLY A 92 4.53 1.48 3.52
N TYR A 93 4.29 2.78 3.56
CA TYR A 93 4.22 3.53 4.81
C TYR A 93 2.84 3.42 5.41
N TYR A 94 2.77 3.05 6.68
CA TYR A 94 1.51 2.87 7.39
C TYR A 94 0.79 4.22 7.58
N VAL A 95 -0.48 4.31 7.18
CA VAL A 95 -1.27 5.56 7.20
C VAL A 95 -2.24 5.62 8.39
N GLN A 96 -2.57 4.47 8.98
CA GLN A 96 -3.49 4.36 10.11
C GLN A 96 -2.74 4.48 11.44
N ASN A 97 -3.47 4.81 12.51
CA ASN A 97 -2.88 4.87 13.85
C ASN A 97 -2.49 3.49 14.40
N GLN A 98 -3.21 2.42 14.00
CA GLN A 98 -2.97 1.06 14.47
C GLN A 98 -3.37 -0.01 13.44
N PRO A 99 -2.58 -1.09 13.31
CA PRO A 99 -2.88 -2.24 12.44
C PRO A 99 -4.05 -3.06 12.95
N ALA A 100 -4.95 -3.40 12.02
CA ALA A 100 -6.06 -4.32 12.29
C ALA A 100 -5.56 -5.75 12.12
N LEU A 101 -5.19 -6.38 13.24
CA LEU A 101 -4.85 -7.81 13.29
C LEU A 101 -6.10 -8.63 12.96
N LEU A 102 -5.98 -9.47 11.92
CA LEU A 102 -7.04 -10.41 11.56
C LEU A 102 -6.86 -11.74 12.30
N GLY A 103 -5.63 -12.23 12.40
CA GLY A 103 -5.30 -13.46 13.13
C GLY A 103 -3.92 -14.01 12.77
N ASP A 104 -3.59 -15.14 13.37
CA ASP A 104 -2.41 -15.95 13.03
C ASP A 104 -2.66 -16.73 11.75
N ILE A 105 -1.65 -16.79 10.86
CA ILE A 105 -1.70 -17.50 9.58
C ILE A 105 -2.08 -18.98 9.71
N GLU A 106 -1.83 -19.63 10.86
CA GLU A 106 -2.17 -21.03 11.11
C GLU A 106 -3.62 -21.22 11.56
N ASN A 107 -4.24 -20.19 12.14
CA ASN A 107 -5.51 -20.30 12.85
C ASN A 107 -6.65 -19.55 12.16
N ILE A 108 -6.40 -18.95 10.99
CA ILE A 108 -7.40 -18.17 10.27
C ILE A 108 -7.52 -18.59 8.81
N ASP A 109 -8.76 -18.88 8.40
CA ASP A 109 -9.10 -19.12 7.00
C ASP A 109 -9.58 -17.82 6.35
N VAL A 110 -8.62 -17.02 5.87
CA VAL A 110 -8.89 -15.78 5.13
C VAL A 110 -8.41 -15.94 3.70
N TYR A 111 -9.34 -15.83 2.75
CA TYR A 111 -9.01 -15.74 1.33
C TYR A 111 -8.40 -14.36 1.01
N MET A 112 -7.07 -14.30 0.92
CA MET A 112 -6.30 -13.06 0.74
C MET A 112 -6.08 -12.66 -0.72
N THR A 113 -6.18 -13.60 -1.66
CA THR A 113 -5.83 -13.37 -3.06
C THR A 113 -6.74 -12.32 -3.69
N ASN A 114 -6.12 -11.33 -4.36
CA ASN A 114 -6.80 -10.22 -5.01
C ASN A 114 -7.68 -9.38 -4.04
N LYS A 115 -7.35 -9.35 -2.73
CA LYS A 115 -8.00 -8.48 -1.72
C LYS A 115 -7.22 -7.20 -1.49
N ILE A 116 -7.08 -6.43 -2.57
CA ILE A 116 -6.37 -5.15 -2.59
C ILE A 116 -7.28 -4.11 -3.21
N VAL A 117 -7.38 -2.97 -2.55
CA VAL A 117 -7.93 -1.74 -3.13
C VAL A 117 -6.77 -0.78 -3.31
N ALA A 118 -6.66 -0.15 -4.47
CA ALA A 118 -5.63 0.83 -4.75
C ALA A 118 -6.27 2.13 -5.24
N ASP A 119 -5.91 3.23 -4.58
CA ASP A 119 -6.36 4.58 -4.88
C ASP A 119 -5.15 5.42 -5.30
N SER A 120 -5.23 6.00 -6.50
CA SER A 120 -4.10 6.70 -7.11
C SER A 120 -4.54 7.79 -8.07
N PHE A 121 -3.72 8.83 -8.20
CA PHE A 121 -3.81 9.82 -9.26
C PHE A 121 -2.64 9.69 -10.23
N GLY A 122 -2.91 9.54 -11.51
CA GLY A 122 -1.85 9.49 -12.50
C GLY A 122 -2.36 9.69 -13.92
N MET A 123 -1.43 9.61 -14.87
CA MET A 123 -1.78 9.71 -16.28
C MET A 123 -2.01 8.31 -16.84
N ILE A 124 -3.13 8.11 -17.54
CA ILE A 124 -3.35 6.90 -18.31
C ILE A 124 -2.35 6.89 -19.47
N ILE A 125 -1.49 5.88 -19.52
CA ILE A 125 -0.51 5.70 -20.60
C ILE A 125 -0.91 4.60 -21.57
N GLU A 126 -1.81 3.71 -21.15
CA GLU A 126 -2.34 2.63 -21.97
C GLU A 126 -3.78 2.34 -21.56
N ARG A 127 -4.59 1.96 -22.54
CA ARG A 127 -5.98 1.54 -22.33
C ARG A 127 -6.27 0.32 -23.18
N SER A 128 -6.99 -0.64 -22.61
CA SER A 128 -7.44 -1.83 -23.31
C SER A 128 -8.87 -2.18 -22.91
N LYS A 129 -9.75 -2.37 -23.89
CA LYS A 129 -11.12 -2.81 -23.65
C LYS A 129 -11.13 -4.33 -23.55
N ILE A 130 -11.61 -4.85 -22.44
CA ILE A 130 -11.81 -6.27 -22.23
C ILE A 130 -13.28 -6.60 -22.51
N PRO A 131 -13.59 -7.44 -23.52
CA PRO A 131 -14.97 -7.80 -23.85
C PRO A 131 -15.69 -8.58 -22.74
N ALA A 132 -17.01 -8.47 -22.69
CA ALA A 132 -17.86 -9.35 -21.88
C ALA A 132 -17.60 -10.83 -22.20
N GLY A 133 -17.72 -11.70 -21.20
CA GLY A 133 -17.44 -13.14 -21.33
C GLY A 133 -15.95 -13.48 -21.37
N SER A 134 -15.06 -12.50 -21.50
CA SER A 134 -13.65 -12.70 -21.24
C SER A 134 -13.45 -12.83 -19.73
N LYS A 135 -12.77 -13.89 -19.29
CA LYS A 135 -12.20 -13.98 -17.93
C LYS A 135 -13.28 -14.03 -16.81
N GLY A 136 -14.44 -14.61 -17.10
CA GLY A 136 -15.51 -14.85 -16.11
C GLY A 136 -16.36 -13.63 -15.76
N ASN A 137 -16.18 -12.50 -16.44
CA ASN A 137 -16.94 -11.29 -16.21
C ASN A 137 -18.12 -11.19 -17.19
N ASN A 138 -19.32 -10.90 -16.69
CA ASN A 138 -20.53 -10.82 -17.53
C ASN A 138 -20.60 -9.51 -18.32
N ASP A 139 -19.87 -8.48 -17.89
CA ASP A 139 -19.85 -7.16 -18.51
C ASP A 139 -18.47 -6.81 -19.07
N PRO A 140 -18.39 -6.01 -20.16
CA PRO A 140 -17.13 -5.52 -20.66
C PRO A 140 -16.55 -4.47 -19.71
N PHE A 141 -15.23 -4.46 -19.54
CA PHE A 141 -14.55 -3.49 -18.67
C PHE A 141 -13.33 -2.88 -19.35
N LEU A 142 -12.94 -1.69 -18.89
CA LEU A 142 -11.78 -0.97 -19.38
C LEU A 142 -10.60 -1.20 -18.43
N MET A 143 -9.51 -1.76 -18.96
CA MET A 143 -8.23 -1.84 -18.26
C MET A 143 -7.39 -0.62 -18.63
N CYS A 144 -6.88 0.08 -17.62
CA CYS A 144 -6.03 1.25 -17.80
C CYS A 144 -4.68 1.01 -17.12
N THR A 145 -3.59 1.25 -17.84
CA THR A 145 -2.25 1.35 -17.23
C THR A 145 -2.02 2.80 -16.86
N VAL A 146 -1.80 3.05 -15.57
CA VAL A 146 -1.59 4.40 -15.04
C VAL A 146 -0.11 4.60 -14.73
N LYS A 147 0.48 5.65 -15.29
CA LYS A 147 1.81 6.11 -14.89
C LYS A 147 1.66 7.05 -13.69
N HIS A 148 2.21 6.59 -12.57
CA HIS A 148 2.37 7.37 -11.36
C HIS A 148 3.77 7.97 -11.28
N THR A 149 3.91 9.15 -10.68
CA THR A 149 5.23 9.70 -10.30
C THR A 149 5.26 9.74 -8.78
N ASP A 150 6.18 9.02 -8.15
CA ASP A 150 6.14 8.92 -6.68
C ASP A 150 6.63 10.19 -5.99
N TRP A 151 6.02 10.46 -4.84
CA TRP A 151 6.43 11.47 -3.87
C TRP A 151 7.81 11.13 -3.29
N ASP A 152 8.64 12.15 -3.10
CA ASP A 152 9.88 12.06 -2.34
C ASP A 152 9.62 12.51 -0.90
N ASN A 153 9.64 11.58 0.06
CA ASN A 153 9.40 11.90 1.47
C ASN A 153 10.50 12.78 2.08
N GLU A 154 11.67 12.90 1.44
CA GLU A 154 12.75 13.77 1.92
C GLU A 154 12.49 15.25 1.60
N VAL A 155 11.59 15.54 0.64
CA VAL A 155 11.21 16.92 0.23
C VAL A 155 9.77 17.19 0.65
N SER A 156 9.51 17.20 1.97
CA SER A 156 8.18 17.44 2.53
C SER A 156 7.74 18.92 2.44
N THR A 157 7.31 19.37 1.27
CA THR A 157 6.63 20.67 1.16
C THR A 157 5.19 20.53 1.63
N THR A 158 4.87 21.12 2.79
CA THR A 158 3.48 21.18 3.30
C THR A 158 2.69 22.17 2.44
N ILE A 159 1.70 21.69 1.68
CA ILE A 159 0.76 22.55 0.96
C ILE A 159 -0.57 22.52 1.72
N LYS A 160 -0.97 23.69 2.25
CA LYS A 160 -2.27 23.87 2.89
C LYS A 160 -3.30 24.25 1.82
N PHE A 161 -4.35 23.45 1.70
CA PHE A 161 -5.53 23.81 0.90
C PHE A 161 -6.60 24.38 1.83
N VAL A 162 -7.10 25.58 1.53
CA VAL A 162 -8.27 26.17 2.17
C VAL A 162 -9.44 26.01 1.21
N HIS A 163 -10.42 25.18 1.59
CA HIS A 163 -11.68 25.09 0.88
C HIS A 163 -12.66 26.13 1.43
N VAL A 164 -13.18 26.98 0.56
CA VAL A 164 -14.30 27.87 0.85
C VAL A 164 -15.54 27.25 0.23
N PHE A 165 -16.50 26.85 1.07
CA PHE A 165 -17.82 26.41 0.60
C PHE A 165 -18.72 27.63 0.47
N ASN A 166 -19.28 27.83 -0.72
CA ASN A 166 -20.33 28.83 -0.92
C ASN A 166 -21.69 28.14 -0.74
N LEU A 167 -22.30 28.36 0.42
CA LEU A 167 -23.65 27.91 0.72
C LEU A 167 -24.63 29.00 0.26
N SER A 168 -24.76 29.20 -1.04
CA SER A 168 -25.90 29.94 -1.58
C SER A 168 -27.05 28.95 -1.79
N SER A 169 -27.96 29.01 -0.82
CA SER A 169 -29.33 28.47 -0.77
C SER A 169 -30.14 28.68 -2.04
#